data_AF-A0A383D8F2-F1
#
_entry.id   AF-A0A383D8F2-F1
#
_cell.length_a   1.000
_cell.length_b   1.000
_cell.length_c   1.000
_cell.angle_alpha   90.00
_cell.angle_beta   90.00
_cell.angle_gamma   90.00
#
_symmetry.space_group_name_H-M   'P 1'
#
loop_
_entity.id
_entity.type
_entity.pdbx_description
1 polymer ?
#
loop_
_entity_poly.entity_id
_entity_poly.type
_entity_poly.pdbx_seq_one_letter_code
_entity_poly.pdbx_strand_id
1 'polypeptide(L)'
;MLFIGVYRKPIASTLSGDFMISQTSEYALRAVICLAQHPGELHTATKIAKLTKVPDPYLSKVLLTLAKHEVVTSKKGLHGGYGLVHSPEKLTLWTIINAVDPIKHIKS
;
A
#
# COMPACT_ATOMS: atom_id res chain seq x y z
N MET A 1 28.13 20.30 7.50
CA MET A 1 27.75 20.65 6.11
C MET A 1 26.37 20.06 5.86
N LEU A 2 25.43 20.98 5.63
CA LEU A 2 23.95 20.96 5.64
C LEU A 2 23.10 19.80 6.19
N PHE A 3 22.25 20.22 7.12
CA PHE A 3 20.99 19.64 7.60
C PHE A 3 19.98 19.37 6.47
N ILE A 4 19.27 18.25 6.56
CA ILE A 4 17.81 18.21 6.38
C ILE A 4 17.23 17.24 7.42
N GLY A 5 16.85 17.82 8.57
CA GLY A 5 16.01 17.15 9.54
C GLY A 5 14.55 17.21 9.09
N VAL A 6 13.95 16.06 8.82
CA VAL A 6 12.50 15.90 8.82
C VAL A 6 12.20 14.52 9.42
N TYR A 7 12.10 14.45 10.74
CA TYR A 7 11.19 13.54 11.45
C TYR A 7 11.31 13.85 12.94
N ARG A 8 10.64 14.92 13.40
CA ARG A 8 10.43 15.12 14.83
C ARG A 8 9.04 15.71 15.09
N LYS A 9 8.30 14.96 15.91
CA LYS A 9 7.09 15.29 16.67
C LYS A 9 5.72 15.10 16.00
N PRO A 10 4.72 14.75 16.83
CA PRO A 10 3.58 13.92 16.46
C PRO A 10 2.50 14.77 15.79
N ILE A 11 1.79 14.14 14.88
CA ILE A 11 0.57 14.64 14.20
C ILE A 11 -0.64 14.75 15.15
N ALA A 12 -0.41 15.00 16.44
CA ALA A 12 -1.44 15.06 17.46
C ALA A 12 -1.46 16.45 18.10
N SER A 13 -1.99 17.46 17.40
CA SER A 13 -2.55 18.67 18.05
C SER A 13 -3.27 19.69 17.15
N THR A 14 -3.40 19.53 15.82
CA THR A 14 -4.09 20.58 15.01
C THR A 14 -4.98 20.06 13.87
N LEU A 15 -5.31 18.78 13.83
CA LEU A 15 -6.39 18.26 12.97
C LEU A 15 -7.40 17.51 13.85
N SER A 16 -8.35 18.22 14.47
CA SER A 16 -9.69 17.65 14.71
C SER A 16 -10.45 17.66 13.38
N GLY A 17 -9.88 16.98 12.39
CA GLY A 17 -10.53 16.60 11.16
C GLY A 17 -10.31 15.11 11.06
N ASP A 18 -11.40 14.35 11.11
CA ASP A 18 -11.36 12.90 11.02
C ASP A 18 -10.48 12.48 9.85
N PHE A 19 -9.48 11.63 10.10
CA PHE A 19 -8.60 11.15 9.04
C PHE A 19 -9.48 10.37 8.03
N MET A 20 -9.74 11.01 6.89
CA MET A 20 -10.83 10.64 5.95
C MET A 20 -10.62 9.28 5.26
N ILE A 21 -9.45 8.65 5.41
CA ILE A 21 -9.09 7.37 4.80
C ILE A 21 -8.57 6.41 5.89
N SER A 22 -8.95 5.14 5.86
CA SER A 22 -8.43 4.19 6.86
C SER A 22 -6.92 3.98 6.72
N GLN A 23 -6.27 3.65 7.83
CA GLN A 23 -4.84 3.28 7.85
C GLN A 23 -4.54 2.09 6.93
N THR A 24 -5.47 1.12 6.83
CA THR A 24 -5.37 -0.02 5.92
C THR A 24 -5.30 0.43 4.47
N SER A 25 -6.17 1.37 4.09
CA SER A 25 -6.21 1.95 2.74
C SER A 25 -4.94 2.73 2.43
N GLU A 26 -4.44 3.52 3.39
CA GLU A 26 -3.17 4.22 3.24
C GLU A 26 -2.01 3.24 2.98
N TYR A 27 -1.94 2.15 3.73
CA TYR A 27 -0.89 1.14 3.58
C TYR A 27 -1.00 0.37 2.27
N ALA A 28 -2.22 0.05 1.83
CA ALA A 28 -2.46 -0.55 0.52
C ALA A 28 -1.97 0.36 -0.60
N LEU A 29 -2.27 1.65 -0.53
CA LEU A 29 -1.82 2.63 -1.52
C LEU A 29 -0.30 2.74 -1.57
N ARG A 30 0.36 2.85 -0.42
CA ARG A 30 1.83 2.88 -0.36
C ARG A 30 2.44 1.63 -0.99
N ALA A 31 1.87 0.46 -0.72
CA ALA A 31 2.32 -0.81 -1.30
C ALA A 31 2.17 -0.83 -2.83
N VAL A 32 0.99 -0.45 -3.34
CA VAL A 32 0.71 -0.45 -4.78
C VAL A 32 1.58 0.58 -5.50
N ILE A 33 1.76 1.79 -4.95
CA ILE A 33 2.65 2.81 -5.52
C ILE A 33 4.09 2.32 -5.54
N CYS A 34 4.56 1.65 -4.48
CA CYS A 34 5.90 1.07 -4.43
C CYS A 34 6.13 0.05 -5.56
N LEU A 35 5.14 -0.81 -5.83
CA LEU A 35 5.19 -1.78 -6.93
C LEU A 35 5.06 -1.12 -8.31
N ALA A 36 4.21 -0.09 -8.42
CA ALA A 36 4.02 0.68 -9.66
C ALA A 36 5.29 1.40 -10.13
N GLN A 37 6.16 1.80 -9.19
CA GLN A 37 7.46 2.40 -9.50
C GLN A 37 8.49 1.39 -10.07
N HIS A 38 8.21 0.09 -9.98
CA HIS A 38 9.09 -0.99 -10.42
C HIS A 38 8.30 -2.00 -11.29
N PRO A 39 7.72 -1.56 -12.43
CA PRO A 39 6.85 -2.41 -13.24
C PRO A 39 7.60 -3.63 -13.78
N GLY A 40 6.98 -4.82 -13.65
CA GLY A 40 7.56 -6.09 -14.10
C GLY A 40 8.52 -6.75 -13.09
N GLU A 41 8.87 -6.06 -12.00
CA GLU A 41 9.68 -6.64 -10.93
C GLU A 41 8.82 -7.27 -9.82
N LEU A 42 9.40 -8.25 -9.13
CA LEU A 42 8.83 -8.84 -7.92
C LEU A 42 9.62 -8.38 -6.71
N HIS A 43 8.92 -7.97 -5.66
CA HIS A 43 9.51 -7.56 -4.40
C HIS A 43 8.98 -8.39 -3.22
N THR A 44 9.86 -8.78 -2.30
CA THR A 44 9.45 -9.47 -1.08
C THR A 44 8.62 -8.54 -0.19
N ALA A 45 7.72 -9.09 0.62
CA ALA A 45 6.93 -8.30 1.57
C ALA A 45 7.82 -7.44 2.47
N THR A 46 8.92 -7.99 2.99
CA THR A 46 9.90 -7.27 3.80
C THR A 46 10.57 -6.11 3.06
N LYS A 47 10.87 -6.27 1.76
CA LYS A 47 11.43 -5.18 0.94
C LYS A 47 10.41 -4.06 0.77
N ILE A 48 9.15 -4.40 0.46
CA ILE A 48 8.07 -3.42 0.31
C ILE A 48 7.82 -2.72 1.66
N ALA A 49 7.82 -3.44 2.78
CA ALA A 49 7.67 -2.89 4.14
C ALA A 49 8.74 -1.84 4.45
N LYS A 50 9.99 -2.17 4.14
CA LYS A 50 11.13 -1.25 4.30
C LYS A 50 10.98 0.01 3.45
N LEU A 51 10.59 -0.11 2.18
CA LEU A 51 10.42 1.01 1.26
C LEU A 51 9.24 1.93 1.64
N THR A 52 8.15 1.33 2.11
CA THR A 52 6.89 2.04 2.41
C THR A 52 6.77 2.50 3.87
N LYS A 53 7.70 2.09 4.73
CA LYS A 53 7.69 2.29 6.18
C LYS A 53 6.41 1.77 6.85
N VAL A 54 5.84 0.70 6.29
CA VAL A 54 4.69 -0.01 6.87
C VAL A 54 5.24 -1.17 7.71
N PRO A 55 4.69 -1.43 8.92
CA PRO A 55 5.11 -2.58 9.72
C PRO A 55 4.98 -3.90 8.94
N ASP A 56 6.04 -4.70 8.87
CA ASP A 56 6.11 -5.92 8.04
C ASP A 56 4.94 -6.90 8.30
N PRO A 57 4.58 -7.24 9.56
CA PRO A 57 3.46 -8.14 9.82
C PRO A 57 2.12 -7.60 9.32
N TYR A 58 1.96 -6.28 9.31
CA TYR A 58 0.75 -5.64 8.83
C TYR A 58 0.73 -5.58 7.31
N LEU A 59 1.84 -5.17 6.69
CA LEU A 59 1.95 -5.12 5.24
C LEU A 59 1.70 -6.49 4.61
N SER A 60 2.21 -7.56 5.22
CA SER A 60 1.97 -8.93 4.75
C SER A 60 0.47 -9.27 4.69
N LYS A 61 -0.33 -8.80 5.65
CA LYS A 61 -1.81 -8.97 5.63
C LYS A 61 -2.47 -8.14 4.53
N VAL A 62 -2.01 -6.90 4.33
CA VAL A 62 -2.49 -6.01 3.27
C VAL A 62 -2.20 -6.61 1.90
N LEU A 63 -0.96 -7.05 1.64
CA LEU A 63 -0.55 -7.68 0.38
C LEU A 63 -1.34 -8.97 0.09
N LEU A 64 -1.61 -9.79 1.11
CA LEU A 64 -2.46 -10.97 0.95
C LEU A 64 -3.89 -10.59 0.53
N THR A 65 -4.44 -9.51 1.10
CA THR A 65 -5.78 -9.02 0.77
C THR A 65 -5.82 -8.47 -0.66
N LEU A 66 -4.84 -7.66 -1.03
CA LEU A 66 -4.68 -7.18 -2.41
C LEU A 66 -4.50 -8.31 -3.41
N ALA A 67 -3.83 -9.41 -3.03
CA ALA A 67 -3.65 -10.58 -3.89
C ALA A 67 -4.96 -11.34 -4.11
N LYS A 68 -5.79 -11.47 -3.06
CA LYS A 68 -7.14 -12.08 -3.17
C LYS A 68 -8.06 -11.30 -4.12
N HIS A 69 -7.87 -9.98 -4.22
CA HIS A 69 -8.63 -9.10 -5.10
C HIS A 69 -7.91 -8.79 -6.43
N GLU A 70 -6.88 -9.58 -6.78
CA GLU A 70 -6.17 -9.48 -8.07
C GLU A 70 -5.56 -8.10 -8.37
N VAL A 71 -5.24 -7.33 -7.32
CA VAL A 71 -4.48 -6.07 -7.45
C VAL A 71 -2.99 -6.37 -7.59
N VAL A 72 -2.50 -7.33 -6.80
CA VAL A 72 -1.12 -7.81 -6.83
C VAL A 72 -1.08 -9.31 -7.08
N THR A 73 -0.03 -9.79 -7.74
CA THR A 73 0.29 -11.22 -7.84
C THR A 73 1.28 -11.60 -6.74
N SER A 74 1.32 -12.88 -6.38
CA SER A 74 2.31 -13.44 -5.46
C SER A 74 2.99 -14.66 -6.08
N LYS A 75 4.33 -14.65 -6.11
CA LYS A 75 5.15 -15.78 -6.54
C LYS A 75 5.94 -16.30 -5.35
N LYS A 76 5.95 -17.62 -5.14
CA LYS A 76 6.77 -18.27 -4.11
C LYS A 76 8.19 -18.57 -4.63
N GLY A 77 9.13 -18.77 -3.71
CA GLY A 77 10.51 -19.18 -4.01
C GLY A 77 11.54 -18.06 -3.83
N LEU A 78 12.81 -18.37 -4.09
CA LEU A 78 13.97 -17.47 -3.87
C LEU A 78 13.90 -16.15 -4.65
N HIS A 79 13.28 -16.19 -5.83
CA HIS A 79 13.01 -15.01 -6.68
C HIS A 79 11.51 -14.69 -6.73
N GLY A 80 10.80 -15.09 -5.67
CA GLY A 80 9.40 -14.78 -5.47
C GLY A 80 9.20 -13.38 -4.89
N GLY A 81 7.95 -13.06 -4.59
CA GLY A 81 7.54 -11.76 -4.09
C GLY A 81 6.18 -11.36 -4.63
N TYR A 82 5.91 -10.07 -4.57
CA TYR A 82 4.69 -9.44 -5.05
C TYR A 82 5.01 -8.50 -6.21
N GLY A 83 4.09 -8.42 -7.17
CA GLY A 83 4.10 -7.49 -8.29
C GLY A 83 2.68 -7.10 -8.65
N LEU A 84 2.47 -6.11 -9.51
CA LEU A 84 1.12 -5.75 -9.96
C LEU A 84 0.59 -6.81 -10.94
N VAL A 85 -0.72 -7.13 -10.84
CA VAL A 85 -1.38 -8.01 -11.84
C VAL A 85 -1.54 -7.27 -13.17
N HIS A 86 -1.85 -5.97 -13.10
CA HIS A 86 -2.09 -5.10 -14.24
C HIS A 86 -1.06 -3.96 -14.27
N SER A 87 -0.87 -3.35 -15.44
CA SER A 87 -0.04 -2.16 -15.53
C SER A 87 -0.63 -1.02 -14.66
N PRO A 88 0.20 -0.15 -14.07
CA PRO A 88 -0.26 0.89 -13.15
C PRO A 88 -1.38 1.77 -13.69
N GLU A 89 -1.39 2.01 -15.01
CA GLU A 89 -2.36 2.87 -15.69
C GLU A 89 -3.77 2.27 -15.74
N LYS A 90 -3.89 0.95 -15.52
CA LYS A 90 -5.17 0.23 -15.45
C LYS A 90 -5.71 0.14 -14.01
N LEU A 91 -4.90 0.46 -13.01
CA LEU A 91 -5.30 0.39 -11.61
C LEU A 91 -5.92 1.72 -11.16
N THR A 92 -7.10 1.64 -10.57
CA THR A 92 -7.78 2.82 -10.02
C THR A 92 -7.65 2.85 -8.50
N LEU A 93 -7.72 4.07 -7.94
CA LEU A 93 -7.80 4.27 -6.49
C LEU A 93 -8.96 3.48 -5.88
N TRP A 94 -10.11 3.46 -6.57
CA TRP A 94 -11.29 2.69 -6.18
C TRP A 94 -10.99 1.20 -6.05
N THR A 95 -10.33 0.59 -7.04
CA THR A 95 -9.97 -0.84 -7.02
C THR A 95 -9.09 -1.17 -5.81
N ILE A 96 -8.11 -0.32 -5.50
CA ILE A 96 -7.15 -0.54 -4.41
C ILE A 96 -7.84 -0.41 -3.05
N ILE A 97 -8.59 0.67 -2.84
CA ILE A 97 -9.28 0.92 -1.57
C ILE A 97 -10.37 -0.13 -1.35
N ASN A 98 -11.22 -0.37 -2.34
CA ASN A 98 -12.33 -1.32 -2.20
C ASN A 98 -11.87 -2.76 -1.98
N ALA A 99 -10.63 -3.11 -2.35
CA ALA A 99 -10.04 -4.42 -2.05
C ALA A 99 -9.73 -4.61 -0.55
N VAL A 100 -9.37 -3.54 0.17
CA VAL A 100 -8.89 -3.64 1.56
C VAL A 100 -9.84 -3.03 2.59
N ASP A 101 -10.67 -2.10 2.15
CA ASP A 101 -11.65 -1.36 2.94
C ASP A 101 -12.88 -1.05 2.06
N PRO A 102 -13.78 -2.04 1.86
CA PRO A 102 -14.91 -1.89 0.95
C PRO A 102 -15.84 -0.74 1.33
N ILE A 103 -16.01 0.21 0.41
CA ILE A 103 -16.86 1.38 0.63
C ILE A 103 -18.28 1.07 0.15
N LYS A 104 -19.28 1.32 0.99
CA LYS A 104 -20.69 1.18 0.60
C LYS A 104 -21.04 2.25 -0.43
N HIS A 105 -21.55 1.82 -1.59
CA HIS A 105 -22.16 2.73 -2.55
C HIS A 105 -23.36 3.43 -1.92
N ILE A 106 -23.36 4.77 -1.99
CA ILE A 106 -24.55 5.56 -1.69
C ILE A 106 -25.54 5.27 -2.81
N LYS A 107 -26.63 4.56 -2.49
CA LYS A 107 -27.74 4.36 -3.42
C LYS A 107 -28.51 5.68 -3.51
N SER A 108 -28.69 6.17 -4.73
CA SER A 108 -29.62 7.28 -5.02
C SER A 108 -31.06 6.78 -5.01
#